data_AF-A0A661SDR8-F1
#
_entry.id   AF-A0A661SDR8-F1
#
_cell.length_a   1.000
_cell.length_b   1.000
_cell.length_c   1.000
_cell.angle_alpha   90.00
_cell.angle_beta   90.00
_cell.angle_gamma   90.00
#
_symmetry.space_group_name_H-M   'P 1'
#
loop_
_entity.id
_entity.type
_entity.pdbx_description
1 polymer ?
#
loop_
_entity_poly.entity_id
_entity_poly.type
_entity_poly.pdbx_seq_one_letter_code
_entity_poly.pdbx_strand_id
1 'polypeptide(L)'
;MYYEKGNPFKSVAPDVFVIFGVSGHDRSSYKIWEEGESPDVVIEIISESTWKKDQNNVSLYRKLGVREYFMFDPLDRHLDPVLQGYRLDRIGRYQQIHVGKLPDDILRADSIGLGLELRVESGRLRLYDPELREYLLDYSEERQTRLWERARAENENRRAETEKRRAESEKRRAEKAEEKIRQLRARLRALGH
;
A
#
# COMPACT_ATOMS: atom_id res chain seq x y z
N MET A 1 14.78 -0.20 11.54
CA MET A 1 15.80 0.81 11.20
C MET A 1 16.90 0.79 12.26
N TYR A 2 18.16 0.77 11.84
CA TYR A 2 19.33 0.87 12.72
C TYR A 2 20.01 2.22 12.56
N TYR A 3 20.46 2.80 13.68
CA TYR A 3 21.04 4.15 13.70
C TYR A 3 22.46 4.23 14.27
N GLU A 4 23.03 3.12 14.73
CA GLU A 4 24.44 3.03 15.18
C GLU A 4 25.09 1.77 14.61
N LYS A 5 26.22 1.93 13.92
CA LYS A 5 26.93 0.82 13.27
C LYS A 5 27.53 -0.11 14.32
N GLY A 6 27.25 -1.41 14.19
CA GLY A 6 27.82 -2.45 15.07
C GLY A 6 27.08 -2.63 16.41
N ASN A 7 25.99 -1.88 16.66
CA ASN A 7 25.21 -2.02 17.89
C ASN A 7 23.75 -2.45 17.58
N PRO A 8 23.41 -3.74 17.74
CA PRO A 8 22.08 -4.24 17.39
C PRO A 8 20.96 -3.68 18.27
N PHE A 9 21.28 -3.20 19.48
CA PHE A 9 20.33 -2.59 20.40
C PHE A 9 19.98 -1.14 20.03
N LYS A 10 20.71 -0.54 19.10
CA LYS A 10 20.48 0.82 18.59
C LYS A 10 19.64 0.76 17.32
N SER A 11 18.42 0.27 17.51
CA SER A 11 17.42 0.13 16.47
C SER A 11 16.06 0.64 16.94
N VAL A 12 15.26 1.05 15.96
CA VAL A 12 13.87 1.49 16.12
C VAL A 12 13.07 1.00 14.91
N ALA A 13 11.81 0.67 15.12
CA ALA A 13 10.89 0.21 14.08
C ALA A 13 9.68 1.16 14.10
N PRO A 14 9.73 2.28 13.33
CA PRO A 14 8.57 3.15 13.17
C PRO A 14 7.47 2.40 12.41
N ASP A 15 6.21 2.72 12.70
CA ASP A 15 5.06 2.19 11.95
C ASP A 15 5.09 2.65 10.49
N VAL A 16 5.35 3.94 10.27
CA VAL A 16 5.56 4.51 8.95
C VAL A 16 6.76 5.45 8.99
N PHE A 17 7.62 5.35 7.97
CA PHE A 17 8.66 6.34 7.73
C PHE A 17 8.83 6.56 6.23
N VAL A 18 9.18 7.80 5.85
CA VAL A 18 9.39 8.23 4.47
C VAL A 18 10.77 8.85 4.35
N ILE A 19 11.49 8.49 3.30
CA ILE A 19 12.79 9.04 2.95
C ILE A 19 12.75 9.43 1.47
N PHE A 20 13.18 10.63 1.16
CA PHE A 20 13.32 11.15 -0.19
C PHE A 20 14.77 11.03 -0.67
N GLY A 21 14.97 10.94 -1.99
CA GLY A 21 16.31 10.97 -2.59
C GLY A 21 17.16 9.70 -2.45
N VAL A 22 16.63 8.63 -1.86
CA VAL A 22 17.30 7.32 -1.78
C VAL A 22 16.92 6.41 -2.95
N SER A 23 17.85 5.55 -3.38
CA SER A 23 17.60 4.60 -4.47
C SER A 23 16.60 3.52 -4.06
N GLY A 24 15.65 3.21 -4.95
CA GLY A 24 14.70 2.12 -4.78
C GLY A 24 15.38 0.76 -5.00
N HIS A 25 15.60 0.00 -3.94
CA HIS A 25 16.07 -1.38 -4.00
C HIS A 25 15.59 -2.17 -2.79
N ASP A 26 15.53 -3.49 -2.91
CA ASP A 26 15.10 -4.38 -1.84
C ASP A 26 16.10 -4.35 -0.68
N ARG A 27 15.57 -4.15 0.54
CA ARG A 27 16.36 -4.08 1.76
C ARG A 27 15.74 -4.98 2.82
N SER A 28 16.57 -5.82 3.43
CA SER A 28 16.16 -6.60 4.60
C SER A 28 16.07 -5.76 5.88
N SER A 29 16.81 -4.65 5.93
CA SER A 29 16.76 -3.65 7.00
C SER A 29 17.30 -2.30 6.52
N TYR A 30 16.74 -1.20 7.04
CA TYR A 30 17.27 0.13 6.79
C TYR A 30 18.34 0.50 7.83
N LYS A 31 19.54 0.86 7.39
CA LYS A 31 20.66 1.25 8.26
C LYS A 31 21.19 2.61 7.81
N ILE A 32 21.12 3.60 8.70
CA ILE A 32 21.43 5.01 8.35
C ILE A 32 22.86 5.16 7.80
N TRP A 33 23.84 4.41 8.30
CA TRP A 33 25.23 4.49 7.82
C TRP A 33 25.49 3.83 6.46
N GLU A 34 24.60 2.95 5.98
CA GLU A 34 24.69 2.36 4.63
C GLU A 34 23.97 3.25 3.61
N GLU A 35 22.88 3.90 4.03
CA GLU A 35 22.00 4.67 3.17
C GLU A 35 22.36 6.16 3.11
N GLY A 36 23.07 6.68 4.12
CA GLY A 36 23.50 8.07 4.23
C GLY A 36 22.42 9.03 4.74
N GLU A 37 21.14 8.66 4.64
CA GLU A 37 20.00 9.51 4.98
C GLU A 37 19.24 8.98 6.20
N SER A 38 18.65 9.89 6.98
CA SER A 38 17.66 9.55 8.00
C SER A 38 16.24 9.79 7.46
N PRO A 39 15.20 9.21 8.08
CA PRO A 39 13.83 9.49 7.67
C PRO A 39 13.50 10.97 7.69
N ASP A 40 12.85 11.42 6.63
CA ASP A 40 12.34 12.79 6.54
C ASP A 40 11.06 12.96 7.35
N VAL A 41 10.18 11.95 7.29
CA VAL A 41 8.89 11.94 7.98
C VAL A 41 8.72 10.61 8.69
N VAL A 42 8.25 10.64 9.94
CA VAL A 42 7.88 9.46 10.71
C VAL A 42 6.48 9.64 11.28
N ILE A 43 5.66 8.59 11.21
CA ILE A 43 4.32 8.54 11.80
C ILE A 43 4.26 7.29 12.68
N GLU A 44 3.89 7.47 13.95
CA GLU A 44 3.67 6.38 14.92
C GLU A 44 2.20 6.28 15.29
N ILE A 45 1.70 5.05 15.38
CA ILE A 45 0.36 4.73 15.86
C ILE A 45 0.46 4.27 17.31
N ILE A 46 0.00 5.11 18.21
CA ILE A 46 0.09 4.88 19.65
C ILE A 46 -0.89 3.78 20.07
N SER A 47 -0.41 2.90 20.94
CA SER A 47 -1.24 1.92 21.63
C SER A 47 -0.85 1.85 23.11
N GLU A 48 -1.70 1.21 23.92
CA GLU A 48 -1.45 1.02 25.36
C GLU A 48 -0.10 0.35 25.66
N SER A 49 0.34 -0.56 24.79
CA SER A 49 1.61 -1.27 24.95
C SER A 49 2.83 -0.49 24.47
N THR A 50 2.67 0.53 23.61
CA THR A 50 3.78 1.27 22.98
C THR A 50 3.94 2.70 23.50
N TRP A 51 2.89 3.30 24.09
CA TRP A 51 2.87 4.72 24.51
C TRP A 51 4.12 5.21 25.26
N LYS A 52 4.57 4.46 26.28
CA LYS A 52 5.77 4.83 27.07
C LYS A 52 7.05 4.80 26.25
N LYS A 53 7.15 3.89 25.28
CA LYS A 53 8.29 3.80 24.37
C LYS A 53 8.24 4.96 23.37
N ASP A 54 7.07 5.27 22.85
CA ASP A 54 6.88 6.28 21.80
C ASP A 54 7.18 7.70 22.29
N GLN A 55 6.86 8.01 23.55
CA GLN A 55 7.31 9.27 24.18
C GLN A 55 8.83 9.43 24.20
N ASN A 56 9.57 8.34 24.43
CA ASN A 56 11.04 8.36 24.39
C ASN A 56 11.57 8.46 22.95
N ASN A 57 10.80 7.99 21.96
CA ASN A 57 11.19 8.07 20.56
C ASN A 57 11.20 9.50 20.02
N VAL A 58 10.41 10.43 20.57
CA VAL A 58 10.42 11.86 20.19
C VAL A 58 11.84 12.42 20.25
N SER A 59 12.53 12.22 21.37
CA SER A 59 13.92 12.70 21.52
C SER A 59 14.89 11.94 20.62
N LEU A 60 14.63 10.67 20.32
CA LEU A 60 15.48 9.89 19.42
C LEU A 60 15.37 10.43 18.00
N TYR A 61 14.17 10.54 17.44
CA TYR A 61 13.95 11.03 16.09
C TYR A 61 14.48 12.45 15.89
N ARG A 62 14.33 13.30 16.90
CA ARG A 62 14.96 14.63 16.89
C ARG A 62 16.48 14.55 16.76
N LYS A 63 17.14 13.66 17.51
CA LYS A 63 18.60 13.45 17.43
C LYS A 63 19.02 12.84 16.09
N LEU A 64 18.16 12.04 15.47
CA LEU A 64 18.38 11.48 14.14
C LEU A 64 18.10 12.47 13.00
N GLY A 65 17.63 13.69 13.33
CA GLY A 65 17.38 14.73 12.33
C GLY A 65 16.09 14.56 11.53
N VAL A 66 15.14 13.75 12.02
CA VAL A 66 13.85 13.55 11.34
C VAL A 66 13.14 14.90 11.23
N ARG A 67 12.71 15.29 10.02
CA ARG A 67 12.18 16.63 9.77
C ARG A 67 10.78 16.80 10.33
N GLU A 68 9.92 15.81 10.19
CA GLU A 68 8.57 15.80 10.74
C GLU A 68 8.26 14.47 11.45
N TYR A 69 7.67 14.57 12.63
CA TYR A 69 7.29 13.43 13.46
C TYR A 69 5.84 13.58 13.91
N PHE A 70 5.01 12.59 13.59
CA PHE A 70 3.60 12.56 13.95
C PHE A 70 3.28 11.38 14.85
N MET A 71 2.34 11.59 15.77
CA MET A 71 1.78 10.56 16.63
C MET A 71 0.27 10.58 16.51
N PHE A 72 -0.33 9.41 16.35
CA PHE A 72 -1.77 9.25 16.28
C PHE A 72 -2.24 8.18 17.27
N ASP A 73 -3.22 8.53 18.11
CA ASP A 73 -3.87 7.62 19.04
C ASP A 73 -5.26 7.25 18.52
N PRO A 74 -5.43 6.07 17.89
CA PRO A 74 -6.71 5.63 17.34
C PRO A 74 -7.77 5.35 18.42
N LEU A 75 -7.38 5.20 19.69
CA LEU A 75 -8.30 4.84 20.77
C LEU A 75 -8.64 6.00 21.70
N ASP A 76 -8.04 7.17 21.50
CA ASP A 76 -8.25 8.37 22.34
C ASP A 76 -8.07 8.08 23.84
N ARG A 77 -6.91 7.50 24.21
CA ARG A 77 -6.58 7.07 25.57
C ARG A 77 -5.33 7.71 26.14
N HIS A 78 -4.46 8.24 25.29
CA HIS A 78 -3.09 8.61 25.62
C HIS A 78 -2.70 9.98 25.07
N LEU A 79 -3.31 10.42 23.97
CA LEU A 79 -3.06 11.72 23.35
C LEU A 79 -4.27 12.64 23.43
N ASP A 80 -4.02 13.90 23.81
CA ASP A 80 -4.97 15.00 23.68
C ASP A 80 -4.25 16.20 23.01
N PRO A 81 -4.62 16.58 21.77
CA PRO A 81 -5.55 15.90 20.87
C PRO A 81 -4.98 14.57 20.34
N VAL A 82 -5.84 13.67 19.85
CA VAL A 82 -5.48 12.31 19.36
C VAL A 82 -4.46 12.29 18.21
N LEU A 83 -4.26 13.42 17.53
CA LEU A 83 -3.19 13.62 16.55
C LEU A 83 -2.27 14.71 17.08
N GLN A 84 -0.96 14.45 17.12
CA GLN A 84 0.06 15.45 17.41
C GLN A 84 1.16 15.38 16.37
N GLY A 85 1.81 16.52 16.10
CA GLY A 85 2.91 16.60 15.15
C GLY A 85 4.02 17.52 15.65
N TYR A 86 5.24 17.25 15.23
CA TYR A 86 6.43 18.01 15.55
C TYR A 86 7.27 18.21 14.29
N ARG A 87 7.83 19.41 14.12
CA ARG A 87 8.71 19.76 13.01
C ARG A 87 10.06 20.23 13.54
N LEU A 88 11.15 19.72 12.96
CA LEU A 88 12.50 20.15 13.29
C LEU A 88 12.78 21.55 12.74
N ASP A 89 13.13 22.48 13.62
CA ASP A 89 13.60 23.80 13.24
C ASP A 89 15.08 23.80 12.83
N ARG A 90 15.53 24.93 12.28
CA ARG A 90 16.91 25.09 11.79
C ARG A 90 17.99 24.98 12.88
N ILE A 91 17.62 25.04 14.16
CA ILE A 91 18.53 24.92 15.29
C ILE A 91 18.39 23.57 16.01
N GLY A 92 17.70 22.61 15.40
CA GLY A 92 17.63 21.21 15.86
C GLY A 92 16.62 20.97 16.99
N ARG A 93 15.61 21.82 17.14
CA ARG A 93 14.52 21.67 18.12
C ARG A 93 13.21 21.32 17.42
N TYR A 94 12.43 20.46 18.05
CA TYR A 94 11.08 20.18 17.61
C TYR A 94 10.14 21.29 18.04
N GLN A 95 9.45 21.86 17.07
CA GLN A 95 8.33 22.79 17.24
C GLN A 95 7.03 22.02 17.00
N GLN A 96 6.02 22.27 17.82
CA GLN A 96 4.72 21.61 17.64
C GLN A 96 4.08 22.09 16.33
N ILE A 97 3.58 21.14 15.54
CA ILE A 97 2.75 21.42 14.36
C ILE A 97 1.33 21.69 14.86
N HIS A 98 0.73 22.78 14.38
CA HIS A 98 -0.65 23.10 14.70
C HIS A 98 -1.60 22.01 14.16
N VAL A 99 -2.48 21.52 15.02
CA VAL A 99 -3.54 20.58 14.66
C VAL A 99 -4.85 21.36 14.66
N GLY A 100 -5.35 21.64 13.45
CA GLY A 100 -6.60 22.36 13.23
C GLY A 100 -7.80 21.42 13.19
N LYS A 101 -8.99 22.02 13.23
CA LYS A 101 -10.28 21.33 12.97
C LYS A 101 -10.89 21.87 11.68
N LEU A 102 -11.26 20.95 10.79
CA LEU A 102 -12.07 21.19 9.60
C LEU A 102 -13.57 20.96 9.95
N PRO A 103 -14.51 21.19 9.01
CA PRO A 103 -15.89 20.74 9.16
C PRO A 103 -15.99 19.25 9.51
N ASP A 104 -17.12 18.85 10.10
CA ASP A 104 -17.38 17.47 10.55
C ASP A 104 -16.38 16.94 11.59
N ASP A 105 -15.79 17.84 12.39
CA ASP A 105 -14.82 17.53 13.44
C ASP A 105 -13.54 16.81 12.97
N ILE A 106 -13.21 16.92 11.69
CA ILE A 106 -11.99 16.32 11.13
C ILE A 106 -10.77 17.07 11.66
N LEU A 107 -9.87 16.37 12.35
CA LEU A 107 -8.58 16.94 12.73
C LEU A 107 -7.66 17.00 11.51
N ARG A 108 -6.82 18.02 11.43
CA ARG A 108 -5.87 18.22 10.33
C ARG A 108 -4.52 18.69 10.86
N ALA A 109 -3.45 18.07 10.38
CA ALA A 109 -2.08 18.57 10.50
C ALA A 109 -1.38 18.59 9.15
N ASP A 110 -0.71 19.70 8.82
CA ASP A 110 -0.01 19.86 7.55
C ASP A 110 1.41 19.28 7.61
N SER A 111 1.72 18.33 6.71
CA SER A 111 3.08 17.82 6.50
C SER A 111 3.69 18.52 5.29
N ILE A 112 4.65 19.41 5.56
CA ILE A 112 5.41 20.09 4.50
C ILE A 112 6.34 19.10 3.80
N GLY A 113 6.88 18.13 4.54
CA GLY A 113 7.78 17.11 4.01
C GLY A 113 7.10 16.19 3.01
N LEU A 114 5.83 15.82 3.24
CA LEU A 114 5.06 15.01 2.31
C LEU A 114 4.33 15.83 1.24
N GLY A 115 4.08 17.12 1.48
CA GLY A 115 3.13 17.89 0.67
C GLY A 115 1.67 17.44 0.87
N LEU A 116 1.38 16.78 2.00
CA LEU A 116 0.08 16.18 2.30
C LEU A 116 -0.46 16.68 3.64
N GLU A 117 -1.76 16.47 3.83
CA GLU A 117 -2.43 16.69 5.11
C GLU A 117 -2.70 15.35 5.81
N LEU A 118 -2.28 15.25 7.07
CA LEU A 118 -2.71 14.17 7.95
C LEU A 118 -4.08 14.55 8.50
N ARG A 119 -5.11 13.78 8.14
CA ARG A 119 -6.49 14.01 8.60
C ARG A 119 -6.97 12.86 9.47
N VAL A 120 -7.61 13.18 10.60
CA VAL A 120 -8.33 12.18 11.40
C VAL A 120 -9.82 12.35 11.14
N GLU A 121 -10.41 11.37 10.47
CA GLU A 121 -11.83 11.34 10.09
C GLU A 121 -12.41 10.00 10.55
N SER A 122 -13.53 10.03 11.28
CA SER A 122 -14.19 8.82 11.80
C SER A 122 -13.23 7.87 12.56
N GLY A 123 -12.33 8.44 13.36
CA GLY A 123 -11.34 7.69 14.15
C GLY A 123 -10.21 7.04 13.35
N ARG A 124 -10.03 7.42 12.07
CA ARG A 124 -8.96 6.89 11.21
C ARG A 124 -8.04 8.01 10.75
N LEU A 125 -6.74 7.75 10.80
CA LEU A 125 -5.74 8.60 10.17
C LEU A 125 -5.71 8.34 8.66
N ARG A 126 -5.84 9.39 7.87
CA ARG A 126 -5.82 9.37 6.40
C ARG A 126 -4.86 10.44 5.88
N LEU A 127 -4.25 10.19 4.73
CA LEU A 127 -3.44 11.17 4.02
C LEU A 127 -4.28 11.80 2.91
N TYR A 128 -4.43 13.11 2.95
CA TYR A 128 -5.17 13.90 1.97
C TYR A 128 -4.20 14.75 1.15
N ASP A 129 -4.32 14.69 -0.16
CA ASP A 129 -3.60 15.54 -1.09
C ASP A 129 -4.40 16.84 -1.32
N PRO A 130 -3.92 17.99 -0.84
CA PRO A 130 -4.62 19.26 -1.00
C PRO A 130 -4.56 19.82 -2.42
N GLU A 131 -3.61 19.38 -3.26
CA GLU A 131 -3.47 19.80 -4.64
C GLU A 131 -4.46 19.05 -5.54
N LEU A 132 -4.50 17.72 -5.42
CA LEU A 132 -5.42 16.84 -6.16
C LEU A 132 -6.83 16.80 -5.55
N ARG A 133 -6.97 17.28 -4.31
CA ARG A 133 -8.20 17.27 -3.52
C ARG A 133 -8.77 15.88 -3.26
N GLU A 134 -7.91 14.88 -3.12
CA GLU A 134 -8.28 13.49 -2.92
C GLU A 134 -7.54 12.86 -1.75
N TYR A 135 -8.08 11.77 -1.20
CA TYR A 135 -7.35 10.94 -0.25
C TYR A 135 -6.43 10.00 -1.01
N LEU A 136 -5.21 9.80 -0.51
CA LEU A 136 -4.39 8.69 -0.97
C LEU A 136 -5.12 7.37 -0.66
N LEU A 137 -5.26 6.53 -1.69
CA LEU A 137 -5.93 5.24 -1.57
C LEU A 137 -5.22 4.36 -0.54
N ASP A 138 -5.99 3.63 0.27
CA ASP A 138 -5.42 2.60 1.11
C ASP A 138 -4.80 1.52 0.19
N TYR A 139 -3.60 1.04 0.53
CA TYR A 139 -2.96 -0.10 -0.13
C TYR A 139 -3.91 -1.30 -0.29
N SER A 140 -4.89 -1.45 0.63
CA SER A 140 -5.94 -2.45 0.54
C SER A 140 -6.93 -2.22 -0.63
N GLU A 141 -7.32 -0.97 -0.92
CA GLU A 141 -8.25 -0.62 -2.00
C GLU A 141 -7.60 -0.81 -3.38
N GLU A 142 -6.33 -0.42 -3.51
CA GLU A 142 -5.56 -0.62 -4.75
C GLU A 142 -5.27 -2.11 -4.99
N ARG A 143 -4.90 -2.87 -3.96
CA ARG A 143 -4.68 -4.32 -4.07
C ARG A 143 -5.97 -5.07 -4.37
N GLN A 144 -7.09 -4.72 -3.74
CA GLN A 144 -8.37 -5.36 -3.99
C GLN A 144 -8.86 -5.09 -5.41
N THR A 145 -8.65 -3.87 -5.91
CA THR A 145 -8.95 -3.52 -7.31
C THR A 145 -8.10 -4.34 -8.27
N ARG A 146 -6.77 -4.40 -8.07
CA ARG A 146 -5.86 -5.21 -8.90
C ARG A 146 -6.18 -6.70 -8.87
N LEU A 147 -6.56 -7.25 -7.71
CA LEU A 147 -6.99 -8.65 -7.58
C LEU A 147 -8.31 -8.91 -8.31
N TRP A 148 -9.28 -7.99 -8.22
CA TRP A 148 -10.55 -8.09 -8.93
C TRP A 148 -10.40 -8.03 -10.44
N GLU A 149 -9.58 -7.11 -10.96
CA GLU A 149 -9.28 -7.00 -12.38
C GLU A 149 -8.60 -8.26 -12.92
N ARG A 150 -7.62 -8.80 -12.18
CA ARG A 150 -6.93 -10.04 -12.54
C ARG A 150 -7.87 -11.24 -12.54
N ALA A 151 -8.73 -11.37 -11.52
CA ALA A 151 -9.72 -12.44 -11.46
C ALA A 151 -10.75 -12.36 -12.60
N ARG A 152 -11.14 -11.15 -12.99
CA ARG A 152 -12.04 -10.91 -14.13
C ARG A 152 -11.39 -11.34 -15.44
N ALA A 153 -10.14 -10.92 -15.68
CA ALA A 153 -9.38 -11.30 -16.87
C ALA A 153 -9.15 -12.81 -16.96
N GLU A 154 -8.82 -13.49 -15.85
CA GLU A 154 -8.67 -14.95 -15.83
C GLU A 154 -9.98 -15.68 -16.14
N ASN A 155 -11.11 -15.21 -15.58
CA ASN A 155 -12.42 -15.81 -15.84
C ASN A 155 -12.84 -15.64 -17.31
N GLU A 156 -12.58 -14.47 -17.90
CA GLU A 156 -12.86 -14.20 -19.31
C GLU A 156 -12.01 -15.08 -20.23
N ASN A 157 -10.70 -15.20 -19.97
CA ASN A 157 -9.82 -16.12 -20.69
C ASN A 157 -10.30 -17.58 -20.59
N ARG A 158 -10.73 -18.01 -19.40
CA ARG A 158 -11.21 -19.38 -19.18
C ARG A 158 -12.50 -19.67 -19.94
N ARG A 159 -13.39 -18.67 -20.08
CA ARG A 159 -14.60 -18.78 -20.90
C ARG A 159 -14.24 -18.88 -22.38
N ALA A 160 -13.37 -18.01 -22.87
CA ALA A 160 -12.91 -18.02 -24.26
C ALA A 160 -12.21 -19.35 -24.63
N GLU A 161 -11.37 -19.88 -23.74
CA GLU A 161 -10.70 -21.18 -23.91
C GLU A 161 -11.71 -22.34 -23.99
N THR A 162 -12.72 -22.31 -23.10
CA THR A 162 -13.78 -23.34 -23.06
C THR A 162 -14.63 -23.30 -24.33
N GLU A 163 -14.96 -22.11 -24.81
CA GLU A 163 -15.72 -21.90 -26.05
C GLU A 163 -14.93 -22.37 -27.27
N LYS A 164 -13.64 -22.03 -27.36
CA LYS A 164 -12.74 -22.56 -28.40
C LYS A 164 -12.70 -24.08 -28.42
N ARG A 165 -12.56 -24.73 -27.25
CA ARG A 165 -12.53 -26.19 -27.15
C ARG A 165 -13.84 -26.84 -27.58
N ARG A 166 -14.98 -26.21 -27.27
CA ARG A 166 -16.30 -26.68 -27.73
C ARG A 166 -16.42 -26.58 -29.25
N ALA A 167 -16.08 -25.42 -29.82
CA ALA A 167 -16.11 -25.21 -31.26
C ALA A 167 -15.19 -26.20 -32.01
N GLU A 168 -13.99 -26.48 -31.49
CA GLU A 168 -13.07 -27.44 -32.09
C GLU A 168 -13.61 -28.89 -31.98
N SER A 169 -14.24 -29.24 -30.86
CA SER A 169 -14.87 -30.56 -30.67
C SER A 169 -16.04 -30.77 -31.63
N GLU A 170 -16.90 -29.77 -31.78
CA GLU A 170 -18.03 -29.79 -32.72
C GLU A 170 -17.54 -29.90 -34.16
N LYS A 171 -16.53 -29.13 -34.54
CA LYS A 171 -15.91 -29.21 -35.87
C LYS A 171 -15.37 -30.61 -36.15
N ARG A 172 -14.61 -31.21 -35.22
CA ARG A 172 -14.10 -32.59 -35.36
C ARG A 172 -15.22 -33.63 -35.45
N ARG A 173 -16.33 -33.44 -34.74
CA ARG A 173 -17.50 -34.33 -34.82
C ARG A 173 -18.19 -34.21 -36.17
N ALA A 174 -18.36 -32.99 -36.68
CA ALA A 174 -18.93 -32.74 -38.00
C ALA A 174 -18.06 -33.37 -39.10
N GLU A 175 -16.74 -33.14 -39.08
CA GLU A 175 -15.79 -33.73 -40.04
C GLU A 175 -15.84 -35.28 -40.04
N LYS A 176 -15.88 -35.91 -38.85
CA LYS A 176 -16.02 -37.37 -38.74
C LYS A 176 -17.36 -37.89 -39.26
N ALA A 177 -18.45 -37.17 -39.00
CA ALA A 177 -19.78 -37.54 -39.49
C ALA A 177 -19.84 -37.44 -41.03
N GLU A 178 -19.30 -36.36 -41.61
CA GLU A 178 -19.21 -36.19 -43.06
C GLU A 178 -18.37 -37.28 -43.72
N GLU A 179 -17.24 -37.65 -43.13
CA GLU A 179 -16.40 -38.73 -43.63
C GLU A 179 -17.12 -40.09 -43.57
N LYS A 180 -17.83 -40.38 -42.47
CA LYS A 180 -18.65 -41.60 -42.35
C LYS A 180 -19.76 -41.66 -43.40
N ILE A 181 -20.46 -40.54 -43.62
CA ILE A 181 -21.49 -40.42 -44.66
C ILE A 181 -20.89 -40.67 -46.05
N ARG A 182 -19.71 -40.12 -46.33
CA ARG A 182 -18.98 -40.32 -47.60
C ARG A 182 -18.63 -41.80 -47.82
N GLN A 183 -18.10 -42.47 -46.80
CA GLN A 183 -17.75 -43.89 -46.85
C GLN A 183 -18.98 -44.80 -47.04
N LEU A 184 -20.07 -44.54 -46.32
CA LEU A 184 -21.32 -45.30 -46.46
C LEU A 184 -21.92 -45.13 -47.86
N ARG A 185 -21.92 -43.92 -48.41
CA ARG A 185 -22.35 -43.66 -49.79
C ARG A 185 -21.51 -44.39 -50.82
N ALA A 186 -20.18 -44.42 -50.65
CA ALA A 186 -19.29 -45.15 -51.55
C ALA A 186 -19.53 -46.68 -51.49
N ARG A 187 -19.73 -47.23 -50.28
CA ARG A 187 -19.97 -48.66 -50.08
C ARG A 187 -21.32 -49.12 -50.64
N LEU A 188 -22.37 -48.30 -50.51
CA LEU A 188 -23.66 -48.55 -51.15
C LEU A 188 -23.56 -48.58 -52.67
N ARG A 189 -22.77 -47.68 -53.29
CA ARG A 189 -22.51 -47.71 -54.74
C ARG A 189 -21.72 -48.93 -55.21
N ALA A 190 -20.89 -49.51 -54.34
CA ALA A 190 -20.10 -50.70 -54.67
C ALA A 190 -20.85 -52.04 -54.47
N LEU A 191 -21.93 -52.04 -53.68
CA LEU A 191 -22.73 -53.23 -53.35
C LEU A 191 -24.05 -53.31 -54.14
N GLY A 192 -24.49 -52.22 -54.78
CA GLY A 192 -25.55 -52.23 -55.77
C GLY A 192 -24.96 -52.31 -57.18
N HIS A 193 -25.48 -53.21 -58.01
CA HIS A 193 -25.30 -53.22 -59.46
C HIS A 193 -25.55 -51.85 -60.10
#